data_AF-X5MFJ7-F1
#
_entry.id   AF-X5MFJ7-F1
#
_cell.length_a   1.000
_cell.length_b   1.000
_cell.length_c   1.000
_cell.angle_alpha   90.00
_cell.angle_beta   90.00
_cell.angle_gamma   90.00
#
_symmetry.space_group_name_H-M   'P 1'
#
loop_
_entity.id
_entity.type
_entity.pdbx_description
1 polymer ?
#
loop_
_entity_poly.entity_id
_entity_poly.type
_entity_poly.pdbx_seq_one_letter_code
_entity_poly.pdbx_strand_id
1 'polypeptide(L)'
;MIDYIQLMTTHSKRSSENRVQEMTAITIGLKALAKELNIPIIALSQFSHQVENQTDKRPQLADLRESGSIEQDADIVLFVYREEYYLKKEVAPSIENGKRQWRKPRAKLWLL
;
A
#
# COMPACT_ATOMS: atom_id res chain seq x y z
N MET A 1 12.66 -5.04 -11.55
CA MET A 1 11.91 -4.32 -10.49
C MET A 1 11.12 -3.20 -11.15
N ILE A 2 9.86 -2.99 -10.75
CA ILE A 2 8.93 -2.00 -11.33
C ILE A 2 8.41 -1.07 -10.21
N ASP A 3 8.53 0.24 -10.40
CA ASP A 3 8.10 1.29 -9.47
C ASP A 3 7.27 2.36 -10.20
N TYR A 4 5.95 2.45 -10.00
CA TYR A 4 5.01 1.50 -9.40
C TYR A 4 3.91 1.16 -10.43
N ILE A 5 3.23 0.02 -10.26
CA ILE A 5 2.39 -0.59 -11.33
C ILE A 5 1.19 0.25 -11.76
N GLN A 6 0.67 1.13 -10.89
CA GLN A 6 -0.41 2.05 -11.23
C GLN A 6 0.00 3.10 -12.29
N LEU A 7 1.30 3.26 -12.60
CA LEU A 7 1.76 4.11 -13.70
C LEU A 7 1.73 3.39 -15.06
N MET A 8 1.61 2.06 -15.07
CA MET A 8 1.52 1.30 -16.30
C MET A 8 0.15 1.51 -16.93
N THR A 9 0.12 1.63 -18.25
CA THR A 9 -1.11 1.81 -19.01
C THR A 9 -1.23 0.72 -20.07
N THR A 10 -2.46 0.32 -20.36
CA THR A 10 -2.75 -0.55 -21.48
C THR A 10 -3.11 0.28 -22.71
N HIS A 11 -2.75 -0.18 -23.91
CA HIS A 11 -2.95 0.58 -25.16
C HIS A 11 -4.43 0.69 -25.60
N SER A 12 -5.38 0.20 -24.79
CA SER A 12 -6.80 0.21 -25.12
C SER A 12 -7.46 1.49 -24.63
N LYS A 13 -7.95 2.32 -25.56
CA LYS A 13 -8.73 3.55 -25.26
C LYS A 13 -9.97 3.30 -24.37
N ARG A 14 -10.49 2.07 -24.33
CA ARG A 14 -11.62 1.67 -23.47
C ARG A 14 -11.19 1.23 -22.06
N SER A 15 -9.92 0.90 -21.85
CA SER A 15 -9.42 0.46 -20.54
C SER A 15 -9.30 1.59 -19.52
N SER A 16 -9.25 2.85 -19.99
CA SER A 16 -9.19 4.04 -19.13
C SER A 16 -10.43 4.22 -18.24
N GLU A 17 -11.59 3.69 -18.63
CA GLU A 17 -12.84 3.83 -17.86
C GLU A 17 -12.91 2.87 -16.67
N ASN A 18 -12.13 1.78 -16.66
CA ASN A 18 -12.18 0.79 -15.59
C ASN A 18 -10.78 0.40 -15.12
N ARG A 19 -10.26 1.19 -14.16
CA ARG A 19 -8.93 1.00 -13.58
C ARG A 19 -8.72 -0.37 -12.94
N VAL A 20 -9.77 -0.98 -12.40
CA VAL A 20 -9.69 -2.33 -11.83
C VAL A 20 -9.38 -3.36 -12.92
N GLN A 21 -10.06 -3.28 -14.06
CA GLN A 21 -9.79 -4.17 -15.20
C GLN A 21 -8.40 -3.95 -15.79
N GLU A 22 -7.96 -2.69 -15.88
CA GLU A 22 -6.61 -2.36 -16.33
C GLU A 22 -5.54 -2.97 -15.41
N MET A 23 -5.72 -2.83 -14.09
CA MET A 23 -4.81 -3.40 -13.10
C MET A 23 -4.71 -4.92 -13.24
N THR A 24 -5.85 -5.60 -13.38
CA THR A 24 -5.89 -7.05 -13.62
C THR A 24 -5.15 -7.46 -14.89
N ALA A 25 -5.30 -6.70 -15.98
CA ALA A 25 -4.59 -7.01 -17.22
C ALA A 25 -3.06 -6.84 -17.06
N ILE A 26 -2.62 -5.81 -16.34
CA ILE A 26 -1.21 -5.55 -16.06
C ILE A 26 -0.62 -6.68 -15.22
N THR A 27 -1.25 -7.06 -14.10
CA THR A 27 -0.74 -8.08 -13.18
C THR A 27 -0.67 -9.46 -13.81
N ILE A 28 -1.70 -9.87 -14.58
CA ILE A 28 -1.68 -11.11 -15.36
C ILE A 28 -0.54 -11.10 -16.39
N GLY A 29 -0.36 -9.99 -17.11
CA GLY A 29 0.72 -9.83 -18.07
C GLY A 29 2.11 -9.96 -17.43
N LEU A 30 2.30 -9.34 -16.26
CA LEU A 30 3.54 -9.47 -15.48
C LEU A 30 3.78 -10.91 -15.01
N LYS A 31 2.73 -11.60 -14.53
CA LYS A 31 2.84 -13.00 -14.10
C LYS A 31 3.20 -13.94 -15.26
N ALA A 32 2.60 -13.73 -16.43
CA ALA A 32 2.93 -14.47 -17.63
C ALA A 32 4.38 -14.23 -18.05
N LEU A 33 4.81 -12.97 -18.09
CA LEU A 33 6.19 -12.59 -18.43
C LEU A 33 7.22 -13.19 -17.46
N ALA A 34 6.93 -13.17 -16.15
CA ALA A 34 7.78 -13.78 -15.13
C ALA A 34 7.96 -15.30 -15.37
N LYS A 35 6.88 -15.99 -15.74
CA LYS A 35 6.91 -17.43 -16.05
C LYS A 35 7.63 -17.73 -17.36
N GLU A 36 7.41 -16.93 -18.39
CA GLU A 36 8.03 -17.11 -19.71
C GLU A 36 9.55 -16.91 -19.66
N LEU A 37 10.00 -15.84 -18.99
CA LEU A 37 11.42 -15.52 -18.87
C LEU A 37 12.10 -16.25 -17.71
N ASN A 38 11.33 -16.96 -16.87
CA ASN A 38 11.80 -17.65 -15.66
C ASN A 38 12.61 -16.72 -14.72
N ILE A 39 12.11 -15.50 -14.49
CA ILE A 39 12.73 -14.52 -13.60
C ILE A 39 11.71 -13.99 -12.58
N PRO A 40 12.14 -13.68 -11.35
CA PRO A 40 11.28 -13.04 -10.37
C PRO A 40 11.02 -11.58 -10.74
N ILE A 41 9.75 -11.17 -10.72
CA ILE A 41 9.35 -9.77 -10.90
C ILE A 41 8.89 -9.21 -9.56
N ILE A 42 9.53 -8.12 -9.12
CA ILE A 42 9.10 -7.33 -7.97
C ILE A 42 8.40 -6.08 -8.50
N ALA A 43 7.15 -5.91 -8.09
CA ALA A 43 6.27 -4.83 -8.48
C ALA A 43 5.83 -4.05 -7.24
N LEU A 44 6.03 -2.74 -7.24
CA LEU A 44 5.52 -1.87 -6.18
C LEU A 44 4.08 -1.45 -6.50
N SER A 45 3.23 -1.48 -5.48
CA SER A 45 1.85 -1.02 -5.54
C SER A 45 1.61 0.01 -4.43
N GLN A 46 0.91 1.08 -4.76
CA GLN A 46 0.43 2.04 -3.76
C GLN A 46 -0.89 1.56 -3.14
N PHE A 47 -1.05 1.85 -1.85
CA PHE A 47 -2.31 1.60 -1.13
C PHE A 47 -3.34 2.69 -1.40
N SER A 48 -4.61 2.35 -1.19
CA SER A 48 -5.65 3.35 -1.05
C SER A 48 -5.37 4.26 0.15
N HIS A 49 -5.72 5.54 0.05
CA HIS A 49 -5.66 6.48 1.18
C HIS A 49 -6.55 6.06 2.37
N GLN A 50 -7.46 5.10 2.19
CA GLN A 50 -8.33 4.59 3.25
C GLN A 50 -7.56 4.00 4.44
N VAL A 51 -6.35 3.47 4.23
CA VAL A 51 -5.47 2.98 5.32
C VAL A 51 -5.18 4.07 6.35
N GLU A 52 -5.10 5.34 5.92
CA GLU A 52 -4.87 6.50 6.78
C GLU A 52 -6.07 6.88 7.66
N ASN A 53 -7.22 6.24 7.48
CA ASN A 53 -8.41 6.47 8.32
C ASN A 53 -8.64 5.34 9.35
N GLN A 54 -7.94 4.21 9.23
CA GLN A 54 -8.11 3.06 10.13
C GLN A 54 -7.50 3.29 11.52
N THR A 55 -8.03 2.64 12.55
CA THR A 55 -7.48 2.75 13.92
C THR A 55 -6.12 2.04 14.03
N ASP A 56 -5.99 0.87 13.41
CA ASP A 56 -4.70 0.22 13.20
C ASP A 56 -4.17 0.63 11.81
N LYS A 57 -2.95 1.13 11.76
CA LYS A 57 -2.30 1.65 10.53
C LYS A 57 -1.50 0.58 9.79
N ARG A 58 -1.54 -0.66 10.26
CA ARG A 58 -0.91 -1.79 9.56
C ARG A 58 -1.67 -2.10 8.28
N PRO A 59 -1.00 -2.07 7.11
CA PRO A 59 -1.65 -2.40 5.85
C PRO A 59 -2.16 -3.84 5.84
N GLN A 60 -3.32 -4.03 5.22
CA GLN A 60 -3.98 -5.32 5.02
C GLN A 60 -4.26 -5.52 3.53
N LEU A 61 -4.57 -6.77 3.13
CA LEU A 61 -4.92 -7.09 1.75
C LEU A 61 -6.12 -6.27 1.25
N ALA A 62 -7.07 -5.96 2.14
CA ALA A 62 -8.20 -5.08 1.84
C ALA A 62 -7.80 -3.66 1.42
N ASP A 63 -6.59 -3.19 1.75
CA ASP A 63 -6.10 -1.86 1.33
C ASP A 63 -5.71 -1.83 -0.17
N LEU A 64 -5.61 -3.00 -0.81
CA LEU A 64 -5.46 -3.16 -2.25
C LEU A 64 -6.80 -3.19 -2.99
N ARG A 65 -7.91 -2.72 -2.40
CA ARG A 65 -9.29 -2.89 -2.93
C ARG A 65 -9.51 -2.42 -4.37
N GLU A 66 -8.84 -1.34 -4.81
CA GLU A 66 -8.88 -0.86 -6.20
C GLU A 66 -8.07 -1.76 -7.17
N SER A 67 -7.50 -2.82 -6.62
CA SER A 67 -6.44 -3.66 -7.18
C SER A 67 -6.60 -5.11 -6.70
N GLY A 68 -7.81 -5.56 -6.36
CA GLY A 68 -8.03 -6.88 -5.75
C GLY A 68 -7.49 -8.08 -6.54
N SER A 69 -7.20 -7.87 -7.83
CA SER A 69 -6.45 -8.81 -8.68
C SER A 69 -5.00 -9.01 -8.25
N ILE A 70 -4.32 -7.99 -7.69
CA ILE A 70 -2.93 -8.10 -7.22
C ILE A 70 -2.78 -9.23 -6.19
N GLU A 71 -3.70 -9.31 -5.21
CA GLU A 71 -3.67 -10.37 -4.19
C GLU A 71 -3.80 -11.77 -4.81
N GLN A 72 -4.61 -11.90 -5.85
CA GLN A 72 -4.87 -13.18 -6.51
C GLN A 72 -3.74 -13.58 -7.47
N ASP A 73 -3.11 -12.61 -8.12
CA ASP A 73 -2.13 -12.83 -9.18
C ASP A 73 -0.70 -12.98 -8.64
N ALA A 74 -0.38 -12.35 -7.50
CA ALA A 74 0.93 -12.38 -6.89
C ALA A 74 1.20 -13.70 -6.14
N ASP A 75 2.43 -14.22 -6.24
CA ASP A 75 2.84 -15.36 -5.40
C ASP A 75 3.11 -14.94 -3.95
N ILE A 76 3.64 -13.72 -3.76
CA ILE A 76 4.00 -13.16 -2.47
C ILE A 76 3.60 -11.68 -2.45
N VAL A 77 2.89 -11.28 -1.40
CA VAL A 77 2.57 -9.88 -1.11
C VAL A 77 3.32 -9.48 0.16
N LEU A 78 4.13 -8.42 0.07
CA LEU A 78 4.83 -7.85 1.21
C LEU A 78 4.31 -6.45 1.51
N PHE A 79 4.08 -6.17 2.78
CA PHE A 79 3.73 -4.86 3.26
C PHE A 79 4.87 -4.23 4.04
N VAL A 80 5.10 -2.93 3.81
CA VAL A 80 6.06 -2.13 4.57
C VAL A 80 5.27 -1.32 5.59
N TYR A 81 5.53 -1.54 6.87
CA TYR A 81 4.94 -0.80 7.97
C TYR A 81 6.04 -0.22 8.86
N ARG A 82 5.86 1.05 9.24
CA ARG A 82 6.82 1.80 10.04
C ARG A 82 6.12 2.45 11.23
N GLU A 83 6.23 1.83 12.40
CA GLU A 83 5.51 2.27 13.61
C GLU A 83 5.85 3.71 14.01
N GLU A 84 7.13 4.10 13.94
CA GLU A 84 7.56 5.43 14.36
C GLU A 84 7.02 6.56 13.48
N TYR A 85 6.64 6.27 12.23
CA TYR A 85 5.99 7.22 11.34
C TYR A 85 4.60 7.59 11.86
N TYR A 86 3.83 6.59 12.29
CA TYR A 86 2.48 6.78 12.80
C TYR A 86 2.46 7.37 14.22
N LEU A 87 3.37 6.93 15.10
CA LEU A 87 3.49 7.50 16.46
C LEU A 87 3.85 9.00 16.45
N LYS A 88 4.75 9.44 15.55
CA LYS A 88 5.10 10.87 15.42
C LYS A 88 3.91 11.72 14.99
N LYS A 89 3.00 11.17 14.17
CA LYS A 89 1.80 11.88 13.68
C LYS A 89 0.78 12.08 14.80
N GLU A 90 0.63 11.11 15.70
CA GLU A 90 -0.25 11.24 16.89
C GLU A 90 0.30 12.21 17.95
N VAL A 91 1.62 12.30 18.05
CA VAL A 91 2.34 13.13 19.03
C VAL A 91 2.68 14.52 18.47
N ALA A 92 2.29 14.82 17.23
CA ALA A 92 2.42 16.16 16.67
C ALA A 92 1.77 17.17 17.63
N PRO A 93 2.51 18.20 18.07
CA PRO A 93 2.04 19.08 19.12
C PRO A 93 0.79 19.82 18.63
N SER A 94 -0.35 19.55 19.25
CA SER A 94 -1.52 20.41 19.15
C SER A 94 -1.12 21.79 19.64
N ILE A 95 -1.22 22.82 18.79
CA ILE A 95 -1.04 24.20 19.25
C ILE A 95 -2.35 24.60 19.92
N GLU A 96 -2.45 24.35 21.22
CA GLU A 96 -3.52 24.90 22.06
C GLU A 96 -2.93 26.06 22.88
N ASN A 97 -3.46 27.27 22.70
CA ASN A 97 -3.07 28.47 23.45
C ASN A 97 -1.56 28.79 23.48
N GLY A 98 -0.87 28.64 22.35
CA GLY A 98 0.52 29.13 22.17
C GLY A 98 1.59 28.40 23.00
N LYS A 99 1.26 27.30 23.69
CA LYS A 99 2.22 26.49 24.45
C LYS A 99 2.39 25.12 23.77
N ARG A 100 3.62 24.78 23.41
CA ARG A 100 3.98 23.45 22.89
C ARG A 100 3.86 22.41 24.01
N GLN A 101 2.78 21.64 24.03
CA GLN A 101 2.63 20.48 24.90
C GLN A 101 3.08 19.21 24.16
N TRP A 102 4.07 18.51 24.72
CA TRP A 102 4.46 17.18 24.26
C TRP A 102 3.53 16.13 24.89
N ARG A 103 2.69 15.45 24.10
CA ARG A 103 2.00 14.24 24.57
C ARG A 103 3.03 13.11 24.68
N LYS A 104 3.32 12.64 25.90
CA LYS A 104 4.21 11.49 26.08
C LYS A 104 3.55 10.24 25.48
N PRO A 105 4.24 9.49 24.60
CA PRO A 105 3.70 8.23 24.09
C PRO A 105 3.48 7.26 25.26
N ARG A 106 2.29 6.66 25.32
CA ARG A 106 1.99 5.55 26.24
C ARG A 106 2.75 4.33 25.73
N ALA A 107 4.01 4.18 26.14
CA ALA A 107 4.71 2.91 25.99
C ALA A 107 3.95 1.85 26.83
N LYS A 108 3.16 0.99 26.18
CA LYS A 108 2.72 -0.26 26.78
C LYS A 108 3.88 -1.23 26.68
N LEU A 109 4.66 -1.28 27.75
CA LEU A 109 5.63 -2.34 27.99
C LEU A 109 4.84 -3.63 28.21
N TRP A 110 4.74 -4.47 27.19
CA TRP A 110 4.32 -5.87 27.37
C TRP A 110 5.54 -6.63 27.91
N LEU A 111 5.66 -6.73 29.24
CA LEU A 111 6.36 -7.85 29.85
C LEU A 111 5.40 -9.04 29.88
N LEU A 112 5.96 -10.22 29.57
CA LEU A 112 5.35 -11.55 29.49
C LEU A 112 4.27 -11.84 30.54
#